data_AF-A0A821WQU1-F1
#
_entry.id   AF-A0A821WQU1-F1
#
_cell.length_a   1.000
_cell.length_b   1.000
_cell.length_c   1.000
_cell.angle_alpha   90.00
_cell.angle_beta   90.00
_cell.angle_gamma   90.00
#
_symmetry.space_group_name_H-M   'P 1'
#
loop_
_entity.id
_entity.type
_entity.pdbx_description
1 polymer ?
#
loop_
_entity_poly.entity_id
_entity_poly.type
_entity_poly.pdbx_seq_one_letter_code
_entity_poly.pdbx_strand_id
1 'polypeptide(L)'
;MYSECWIFFILIILSNGNRTNKSTTLHIGALFDFDHLSKDNGRHELQAAQIAIEEINFHQKDLFNGRYTLTLLSNNSRCDPIYAVDAFFHAIFRRPQLHFLVGTSCSNETKAVIQVADYYNLIL
;
A
#
# COMPACT_ATOMS: atom_id res chain seq x y z
N MET A 1 -26.12 15.99 -46.50
CA MET A 1 -26.22 15.35 -45.18
C MET A 1 -24.96 14.55 -44.80
N TYR A 2 -23.75 15.02 -45.19
CA TYR A 2 -22.47 14.32 -44.92
C TYR A 2 -21.37 15.24 -44.36
N SER A 3 -21.65 16.54 -44.20
CA SER A 3 -20.64 17.55 -43.83
C SER A 3 -20.37 17.64 -42.32
N GLU A 4 -21.31 17.16 -41.49
CA GLU A 4 -21.22 17.26 -40.02
C GLU A 4 -20.43 16.11 -39.37
N CYS A 5 -20.22 14.98 -40.08
CA CYS A 5 -19.52 13.81 -39.54
C CYS A 5 -18.03 14.06 -39.26
N TRP A 6 -17.38 14.91 -40.07
CA TRP A 6 -15.95 15.18 -39.93
C TRP A 6 -15.63 15.97 -38.66
N ILE A 7 -16.52 16.86 -38.23
CA ILE A 7 -16.35 17.65 -37.01
C ILE A 7 -16.42 16.75 -35.77
N PHE A 8 -17.35 15.79 -35.75
CA PHE A 8 -17.45 14.80 -34.68
C PHE A 8 -16.23 13.87 -34.62
N PHE A 9 -15.69 13.47 -35.78
CA PHE A 9 -14.49 12.62 -35.82
C PHE A 9 -13.24 13.34 -35.30
N ILE A 10 -13.09 14.63 -35.61
CA ILE A 10 -11.99 15.47 -35.09
C ILE A 10 -12.13 15.70 -33.57
N LEU A 11 -13.34 15.92 -33.06
CA LEU A 11 -13.59 16.05 -31.62
C LEU A 11 -13.25 14.77 -30.83
N ILE A 12 -13.54 13.58 -31.39
CA ILE A 12 -13.19 12.30 -30.75
C ILE A 12 -11.68 12.09 -30.71
N ILE A 13 -10.95 12.47 -31.76
CA ILE A 13 -9.48 12.36 -31.80
C ILE A 13 -8.82 13.35 -30.83
N LEU A 14 -9.32 14.58 -30.73
CA LEU A 14 -8.80 15.59 -29.79
C LEU A 14 -9.14 15.27 -28.32
N SER A 15 -10.28 14.63 -28.04
CA SER A 15 -10.67 14.25 -26.67
C SER A 15 -9.79 13.12 -26.09
N ASN A 16 -9.33 12.18 -26.92
CA ASN A 16 -8.50 11.06 -26.45
C ASN A 16 -7.02 11.44 -26.24
N GLY A 17 -6.55 12.57 -26.77
CA GLY A 17 -5.14 12.97 -26.73
C GLY A 17 -4.60 13.43 -25.38
N ASN A 18 -5.43 13.56 -24.34
CA ASN A 18 -5.02 14.20 -23.08
C ASN A 18 -5.47 13.47 -21.81
N ARG A 19 -5.43 12.13 -21.80
CA ARG A 19 -5.39 11.39 -20.53
C ARG A 19 -3.95 11.36 -20.02
N THR A 20 -3.53 12.39 -19.31
CA THR A 20 -2.40 12.23 -18.39
C THR A 20 -2.80 11.13 -17.40
N ASN A 21 -2.18 9.95 -17.50
CA ASN A 21 -2.43 8.86 -16.55
C ASN A 21 -2.00 9.34 -15.17
N LYS A 22 -2.93 9.89 -14.39
CA LYS A 22 -2.70 10.33 -13.02
C LYS A 22 -2.31 9.11 -12.20
N SER A 23 -1.04 9.01 -11.83
CA SER A 23 -0.55 7.93 -10.99
C SER A 23 -1.28 7.96 -9.64
N THR A 24 -1.87 6.83 -9.25
CA THR A 24 -2.59 6.68 -7.98
C THR A 24 -1.65 6.04 -6.97
N THR A 25 -1.44 6.69 -5.83
CA THR A 25 -0.60 6.13 -4.77
C THR A 25 -1.37 5.09 -3.98
N LEU A 26 -0.84 3.87 -3.91
CA LEU A 26 -1.35 2.81 -3.05
C LEU A 26 -0.52 2.79 -1.77
N HIS A 27 -1.22 2.84 -0.63
CA HIS A 27 -0.60 2.84 0.68
C HIS A 27 -0.72 1.45 1.30
N ILE A 28 0.43 0.84 1.55
CA ILE A 28 0.58 -0.45 2.21
C ILE A 28 1.03 -0.18 3.63
N GLY A 29 0.24 -0.58 4.61
CA GLY A 29 0.63 -0.53 6.01
C GLY A 29 1.58 -1.67 6.32
N ALA A 30 2.46 -1.50 7.32
CA ALA A 30 3.25 -2.60 7.84
C ALA A 30 3.44 -2.53 9.36
N LEU A 31 3.52 -3.69 10.01
CA LEU A 31 3.77 -3.84 11.43
C LEU A 31 4.97 -4.77 11.66
N PHE A 32 6.06 -4.22 12.19
CA PHE A 32 7.33 -4.93 12.42
C PHE A 32 7.85 -4.67 13.84
N ASP A 33 8.69 -5.57 14.37
CA ASP A 33 9.16 -5.56 15.76
C ASP A 33 10.58 -4.98 15.95
N PHE A 34 10.87 -3.79 15.42
CA PHE A 34 12.24 -3.25 15.35
C PHE A 34 12.81 -2.56 16.61
N ASP A 35 12.14 -2.63 17.77
CA ASP A 35 12.68 -2.18 19.07
C ASP A 35 12.60 -3.25 20.18
N HIS A 36 12.45 -4.53 19.85
CA HIS A 36 12.41 -5.59 20.86
C HIS A 36 13.82 -6.06 21.27
N LEU A 37 14.07 -6.12 22.58
CA LEU A 37 15.40 -6.28 23.22
C LEU A 37 16.18 -7.56 22.88
N SER A 38 15.62 -8.48 22.10
CA SER A 38 16.17 -9.83 21.94
C SER A 38 16.54 -10.24 20.50
N LYS A 39 16.03 -9.58 19.45
CA LYS A 39 16.40 -9.85 18.04
C LYS A 39 16.12 -8.63 17.18
N ASP A 40 17.08 -8.24 16.35
CA ASP A 40 16.95 -7.09 15.43
C ASP A 40 16.23 -7.46 14.11
N ASN A 41 15.39 -8.51 14.13
CA ASN A 41 14.77 -9.08 12.93
C ASN A 41 13.81 -8.10 12.25
N GLY A 42 13.01 -7.35 13.02
CA GLY A 42 12.07 -6.38 12.47
C GLY A 42 12.73 -5.26 11.65
N ARG A 43 14.00 -4.91 11.92
CA ARG A 43 14.74 -3.94 11.08
C ARG A 43 15.08 -4.52 9.72
N HIS A 44 15.50 -5.78 9.68
CA HIS A 44 15.79 -6.48 8.43
C HIS A 44 14.51 -6.67 7.59
N GLU A 45 13.39 -7.00 8.23
CA GLU A 45 12.10 -7.14 7.56
C GLU A 45 11.60 -5.80 7.00
N LEU A 46 11.70 -4.72 7.78
CA LEU A 46 11.37 -3.37 7.29
C LEU A 46 12.23 -2.98 6.09
N GLN A 47 13.55 -3.21 6.17
CA GLN A 47 14.47 -2.91 5.09
C GLN A 47 14.17 -3.74 3.84
N ALA A 48 13.90 -5.03 3.99
CA ALA A 48 13.53 -5.91 2.88
C ALA A 48 12.23 -5.44 2.21
N ALA A 49 11.23 -5.04 3.01
CA ALA A 49 9.98 -4.50 2.49
C ALA A 49 10.19 -3.17 1.73
N GLN A 50 11.05 -2.28 2.23
CA GLN A 50 11.39 -1.04 1.54
C GLN A 50 12.05 -1.29 0.18
N ILE A 51 13.04 -2.19 0.14
CA ILE A 51 13.71 -2.59 -1.10
C ILE A 51 12.72 -3.20 -2.09
N ALA A 52 11.79 -4.04 -1.63
CA ALA A 52 10.76 -4.63 -2.48
C ALA A 52 9.84 -3.58 -3.10
N ILE A 53 9.44 -2.56 -2.34
CA ILE A 53 8.60 -1.45 -2.82
C ILE A 53 9.36 -0.59 -3.83
N GLU A 54 10.64 -0.30 -3.57
CA GLU A 54 11.52 0.40 -4.51
C GLU A 54 11.66 -0.38 -5.82
N GLU A 55 11.93 -1.69 -5.74
CA GLU A 55 12.07 -2.57 -6.90
C GLU A 55 10.80 -2.56 -7.76
N ILE A 56 9.62 -2.67 -7.14
CA ILE A 56 8.34 -2.64 -7.86
C ILE A 56 8.14 -1.28 -8.55
N ASN A 57 8.39 -0.19 -7.83
CA ASN A 57 8.17 1.16 -8.36
C ASN A 57 9.15 1.53 -9.49
N PHE A 58 10.41 1.08 -9.42
CA PHE A 58 11.45 1.46 -10.40
C PHE A 58 11.62 0.45 -11.52
N HIS A 59 11.62 -0.84 -11.22
CA HIS A 59 12.00 -1.91 -12.15
C HIS A 59 10.80 -2.69 -12.68
N GLN A 60 9.66 -2.72 -11.98
CA GLN A 60 8.47 -3.49 -12.38
C GLN A 60 7.29 -2.60 -12.77
N LYS A 61 7.55 -1.57 -13.59
CA LYS A 61 6.52 -0.61 -14.05
C LYS A 61 5.36 -1.28 -14.80
N ASP A 62 5.60 -2.45 -15.40
CA ASP A 62 4.62 -3.23 -16.13
C ASP A 62 3.60 -3.93 -15.23
N LEU A 63 3.92 -4.17 -13.95
CA LEU A 63 3.06 -4.91 -13.00
C LEU A 63 1.71 -4.20 -12.77
N PHE A 64 1.66 -2.89 -13.03
CA PHE A 64 0.51 -2.01 -12.78
C PHE A 64 0.20 -1.08 -13.97
N ASN A 65 0.68 -1.42 -15.17
CA ASN A 65 0.59 -0.58 -16.37
C ASN A 65 1.08 0.86 -16.14
N GLY A 66 2.05 1.06 -15.23
CA GLY A 66 2.57 2.37 -14.83
C GLY A 66 1.59 3.33 -14.14
N ARG A 67 0.40 2.85 -13.71
CA ARG A 67 -0.66 3.72 -13.15
C ARG A 67 -0.62 3.87 -11.63
N TYR A 68 0.18 3.06 -10.95
CA TYR A 68 0.22 3.02 -9.49
C TYR A 68 1.63 3.20 -8.97
N THR A 69 1.73 3.85 -7.82
CA THR A 69 2.98 3.97 -7.06
C THR A 69 2.73 3.45 -5.66
N LEU A 70 3.52 2.48 -5.23
CA LEU A 70 3.40 1.89 -3.90
C LEU A 70 4.15 2.73 -2.87
N THR A 71 3.58 2.85 -1.67
CA THR A 71 4.25 3.45 -0.51
C THR A 71 4.03 2.59 0.72
N LEU A 72 5.07 2.45 1.53
CA LEU A 72 5.04 1.66 2.75
C LEU A 72 4.92 2.58 3.97
N LEU A 73 3.94 2.30 4.84
CA LEU A 73 3.74 2.99 6.11
C LEU A 73 3.91 1.99 7.24
N SER A 74 5.09 1.98 7.86
CA SER A 74 5.43 1.02 8.92
C SER A 74 5.22 1.60 10.32
N ASN A 75 4.83 0.74 11.27
CA ASN A 75 4.74 1.06 12.68
C ASN A 75 5.36 -0.07 13.53
N ASN A 76 5.83 0.26 14.74
CA ASN A 76 6.47 -0.71 15.62
C ASN A 76 5.43 -1.47 16.45
N SER A 77 5.39 -2.80 16.33
CA SER A 77 4.51 -3.68 17.10
C SER A 77 5.10 -4.14 18.43
N ARG A 78 6.43 -4.04 18.59
CA ARG A 78 7.19 -4.40 19.81
C ARG A 78 7.09 -5.87 20.24
N CYS A 79 6.76 -6.80 19.33
CA CYS A 79 6.46 -8.20 19.66
C CYS A 79 5.39 -8.34 20.77
N ASP A 80 4.49 -7.36 20.91
CA ASP A 80 3.48 -7.30 21.96
C ASP A 80 2.07 -7.11 21.35
N PRO A 81 1.09 -7.97 21.68
CA PRO A 81 -0.21 -7.95 21.04
C PRO A 81 -1.00 -6.67 21.32
N ILE A 82 -0.81 -6.02 22.47
CA ILE A 82 -1.50 -4.78 22.82
C ILE A 82 -0.92 -3.63 22.00
N TYR A 83 0.41 -3.54 21.93
CA TYR A 83 1.07 -2.54 21.08
C TYR A 83 0.77 -2.74 19.60
N ALA A 84 0.70 -3.99 19.13
CA ALA A 84 0.36 -4.31 17.74
C ALA A 84 -1.07 -3.84 17.37
N VAL A 85 -2.06 -4.08 18.23
CA VAL A 85 -3.44 -3.64 18.00
C VAL A 85 -3.56 -2.12 18.06
N ASP A 86 -2.89 -1.46 19.01
CA ASP A 86 -2.84 0.01 19.08
C ASP A 86 -2.20 0.59 17.81
N ALA A 87 -1.04 0.07 17.40
CA ALA A 87 -0.34 0.47 16.19
C ALA A 87 -1.17 0.22 14.92
N PHE A 88 -1.92 -0.88 14.86
CA PHE A 88 -2.89 -1.17 13.81
C PHE A 88 -3.97 -0.11 13.72
N PHE A 89 -4.64 0.20 14.84
CA PHE A 89 -5.67 1.24 14.86
C PHE A 89 -5.09 2.60 14.48
N HIS A 90 -3.88 2.91 14.95
CA HIS A 90 -3.16 4.11 14.54
C HIS A 90 -3.00 4.14 13.01
N ALA A 91 -2.60 3.02 12.42
CA ALA A 91 -2.32 2.92 10.99
C ALA A 91 -3.59 3.09 10.14
N ILE A 92 -4.72 2.46 10.50
CA ILE A 92 -5.94 2.48 9.68
C ILE A 92 -6.75 3.78 9.79
N PHE A 93 -6.65 4.48 10.93
CA PHE A 93 -7.38 5.74 11.15
C PHE A 93 -6.58 6.98 10.74
N ARG A 94 -5.27 6.85 10.47
CA ARG A 94 -4.47 7.92 9.86
C ARG A 94 -4.80 8.04 8.38
N ARG A 95 -4.70 9.27 7.86
CA ARG A 95 -4.59 9.48 6.41
C ARG A 95 -3.12 9.34 6.00
N PRO A 96 -2.82 8.72 4.86
CA PRO A 96 -3.77 8.19 3.86
C PRO A 96 -4.33 6.80 4.21
N GLN A 97 -5.49 6.44 3.66
CA GLN A 97 -6.15 5.15 3.92
C GLN A 97 -5.30 4.00 3.39
N LEU A 98 -5.08 2.99 4.23
CA LEU A 98 -4.37 1.77 3.88
C LEU A 98 -5.25 0.85 3.05
N HIS A 99 -4.65 0.21 2.05
CA HIS A 99 -5.33 -0.78 1.20
C HIS A 99 -4.98 -2.21 1.59
N PHE A 100 -3.75 -2.40 2.08
CA PHE A 100 -3.19 -3.68 2.50
C PHE A 100 -2.39 -3.45 3.77
N LEU A 101 -2.26 -4.49 4.59
CA LEU A 101 -1.41 -4.48 5.77
C LEU A 101 -0.45 -5.66 5.70
N VAL A 102 0.83 -5.41 5.88
CA VAL A 102 1.88 -6.43 5.92
C VAL A 102 2.32 -6.59 7.38
N GLY A 103 2.00 -7.71 7.99
CA GLY A 103 2.40 -7.96 9.38
C GLY A 103 1.82 -9.27 9.92
N THR A 104 2.13 -9.67 11.14
CA THR A 104 3.17 -9.13 12.04
C THR A 104 4.29 -10.16 12.20
N SER A 105 5.48 -9.74 12.64
CA SER A 105 6.64 -10.63 12.82
C SER A 105 6.42 -11.71 13.91
N CYS A 106 5.63 -11.41 14.94
CA CYS A 106 5.32 -12.34 16.04
C CYS A 106 3.90 -12.94 15.93
N SER A 107 3.78 -14.25 16.08
CA SER A 107 2.51 -14.99 15.89
C SER A 107 1.39 -14.57 16.85
N ASN A 108 1.71 -14.15 18.07
CA ASN A 108 0.74 -13.65 19.04
C ASN A 108 0.14 -12.31 18.61
N GLU A 109 0.95 -11.43 18.06
CA GLU A 109 0.49 -10.16 17.51
C GLU A 109 -0.40 -10.39 16.28
N THR A 110 -0.01 -11.32 15.39
CA THR A 110 -0.78 -11.63 14.18
C THR A 110 -2.18 -12.08 14.56
N LYS A 111 -2.29 -12.97 15.56
CA LYS A 111 -3.57 -13.43 16.10
C LYS A 111 -4.41 -12.29 16.67
N ALA A 112 -3.80 -11.34 17.39
CA ALA A 112 -4.52 -10.22 17.98
C ALA A 112 -5.00 -9.22 16.91
N VAL A 113 -4.15 -8.91 15.92
CA VAL A 113 -4.48 -7.98 14.84
C VAL A 113 -5.52 -8.57 13.90
N ILE A 114 -5.39 -9.84 13.48
CA ILE A 114 -6.33 -10.46 12.52
C ILE A 114 -7.76 -10.54 13.07
N GLN A 115 -7.91 -10.76 14.38
CA GLN A 115 -9.22 -10.76 15.05
C GLN A 115 -9.99 -9.45 14.87
N VAL A 116 -9.28 -8.34 14.60
CA VAL A 116 -9.87 -7.02 14.43
C VAL A 116 -9.80 -6.55 12.97
N ALA A 117 -8.74 -6.89 12.24
CA ALA A 117 -8.51 -6.43 10.87
C ALA A 117 -9.62 -6.84 9.89
N ASP A 118 -10.22 -8.03 10.09
CA ASP A 118 -11.32 -8.54 9.29
C ASP A 118 -12.55 -7.60 9.28
N TYR A 119 -12.78 -6.85 10.37
CA TYR A 119 -13.89 -5.89 10.44
C TYR A 119 -13.69 -4.64 9.55
N TYR A 120 -12.45 -4.39 9.11
CA TYR A 120 -12.09 -3.20 8.33
C TYR A 120 -11.82 -3.50 6.85
N ASN A 121 -12.15 -4.72 6.38
CA ASN A 121 -11.88 -5.19 5.01
C ASN A 121 -10.41 -5.06 4.60
N LEU A 122 -9.50 -5.24 5.56
CA LEU A 122 -8.06 -5.25 5.31
C LEU A 122 -7.57 -6.68 5.20
N ILE A 123 -6.71 -6.91 4.21
CA ILE A 123 -6.01 -8.18 4.05
C ILE A 123 -4.66 -8.05 4.76
N LEU A 124 -4.40 -9.01 5.66
CA LEU A 124 -3.12 -9.21 6.35
C LEU A 124 -2.35 -10.36 5.69
#